data_AF-A0A927YIF3-F1
#
_entry.id   AF-A0A927YIF3-F1
#
_cell.length_a   1.000
_cell.length_b   1.000
_cell.length_c   1.000
_cell.angle_alpha   90.00
_cell.angle_beta   90.00
_cell.angle_gamma   90.00
#
_symmetry.space_group_name_H-M   'P 1'
#
loop_
_entity.id
_entity.type
_entity.pdbx_description
1 polymer ?
#
loop_
_entity_poly.entity_id
_entity_poly.type
_entity_poly.pdbx_seq_one_letter_code
_entity_poly.pdbx_strand_id
1 'polypeptide(L)'
;GRIREFEEKPVKATSHTISCGIYVIRRRQLIEMIEKAAEENRYDFVSDILIRYKDLKRIYAYKTEDYWKNISTVQDYYDTNMDFLKPDIRNYFFKQYPDIYSKIDDLPPAKYNVGVQVKNSLISSGSIINGTVENSVIFKKVFVGNNCTIKNSIILNDVYIGDNTYIENCIVESRDTIRANSFHKGEDGIKIVVEKNERYVI
;
A
#
# COMPACT_ATOMS: atom_id res chain seq x y z
N GLY A 1 5.44 -18.19 -21.58
CA GLY A 1 5.94 -19.48 -22.11
C GLY A 1 5.33 -20.66 -21.38
N ARG A 2 5.56 -21.90 -21.82
CA ARG A 2 5.06 -23.11 -21.13
C ARG A 2 5.77 -23.27 -19.79
N ILE A 3 5.01 -23.47 -18.71
CA ILE A 3 5.55 -23.76 -17.38
C ILE A 3 5.97 -25.23 -17.36
N ARG A 4 7.20 -25.51 -16.93
CA ARG A 4 7.75 -26.87 -16.76
C ARG A 4 7.82 -27.26 -15.28
N GLU A 5 8.21 -26.31 -14.44
CA GLU A 5 8.33 -26.46 -13.00
C GLU A 5 7.63 -25.29 -12.31
N PHE A 6 7.00 -25.59 -11.18
CA PHE A 6 6.33 -24.62 -10.34
C PHE A 6 6.47 -25.10 -8.90
N GLU A 7 7.07 -24.28 -8.05
CA GLU A 7 7.28 -24.56 -6.64
C GLU A 7 6.57 -23.48 -5.82
N GLU A 8 5.78 -23.91 -4.84
CA GLU A 8 5.16 -23.00 -3.90
C GLU A 8 6.08 -22.80 -2.69
N LYS A 9 6.48 -21.54 -2.44
CA LYS A 9 7.29 -21.12 -1.28
C LYS A 9 8.51 -22.04 -1.02
N PRO A 10 9.39 -22.24 -2.02
CA PRO A 10 10.57 -23.08 -1.83
C PRO A 10 11.54 -22.43 -0.82
N VAL A 11 12.17 -23.25 0.01
CA VAL A 11 13.23 -22.81 0.94
C VAL A 11 14.40 -22.20 0.18
N LYS A 12 14.68 -22.72 -1.02
CA LYS A 12 15.67 -22.19 -1.95
C LYS A 12 15.04 -22.04 -3.32
N ALA A 13 14.77 -20.80 -3.72
CA ALA A 13 14.24 -20.52 -5.05
C ALA A 13 15.28 -20.84 -6.13
N THR A 14 14.86 -21.61 -7.13
CA THR A 14 15.66 -21.94 -8.33
C THR A 14 15.49 -20.91 -9.45
N SER A 15 14.52 -20.00 -9.32
CA SER A 15 14.15 -18.98 -10.30
C SER A 15 13.79 -17.66 -9.63
N HIS A 16 14.02 -16.54 -10.34
CA HIS A 16 13.59 -15.20 -9.95
C HIS A 16 12.22 -14.80 -10.53
N THR A 17 11.58 -15.69 -11.32
CA THR A 17 10.23 -15.44 -11.83
C THR A 17 9.21 -15.86 -10.78
N ILE A 18 8.46 -14.91 -10.26
CA ILE A 18 7.41 -15.13 -9.26
C ILE A 18 6.03 -15.17 -9.92
N SER A 19 5.14 -15.99 -9.36
CA SER A 19 3.72 -15.96 -9.73
C SER A 19 3.05 -14.76 -9.05
N CYS A 20 2.31 -13.96 -9.83
CA CYS A 20 1.50 -12.86 -9.29
C CYS A 20 0.19 -13.34 -8.64
N GLY A 21 -0.10 -14.65 -8.65
CA GLY A 21 -1.35 -15.21 -8.12
C GLY A 21 -2.58 -15.00 -9.01
N ILE A 22 -2.38 -14.65 -10.28
CA ILE A 22 -3.45 -14.42 -11.26
C ILE A 22 -3.52 -15.63 -12.20
N TYR A 23 -4.68 -16.27 -12.28
CA TYR A 23 -4.88 -17.49 -13.05
C TYR A 23 -6.08 -17.35 -14.00
N VAL A 24 -5.85 -17.63 -15.28
CA VAL A 24 -6.91 -17.64 -16.30
C VAL A 24 -7.22 -19.08 -16.67
N ILE A 25 -8.41 -19.54 -16.27
CA ILE A 25 -8.84 -20.93 -16.45
C ILE A 25 -10.23 -20.96 -17.04
N ARG A 26 -10.48 -21.90 -17.95
CA ARG A 26 -11.82 -22.13 -18.50
C ARG A 26 -12.75 -22.54 -17.35
N ARG A 27 -13.86 -21.81 -17.16
CA ARG A 27 -14.85 -22.03 -16.09
C ARG A 27 -15.18 -23.50 -15.82
N ARG A 28 -15.56 -24.27 -16.85
CA ARG A 28 -15.91 -25.70 -16.69
C ARG A 28 -14.76 -26.53 -16.12
N GLN A 29 -13.53 -26.25 -16.54
CA GLN A 29 -12.34 -26.94 -16.02
C GLN A 29 -12.04 -26.55 -14.59
N LEU A 30 -12.22 -25.27 -14.24
CA LEU A 30 -12.03 -24.80 -12.87
C LEU A 30 -12.99 -25.51 -11.91
N ILE A 31 -14.28 -25.58 -12.27
CA ILE A 31 -15.30 -26.28 -11.47
C ILE A 31 -14.91 -27.75 -11.28
N GLU A 32 -14.60 -28.47 -12.36
CA GLU A 32 -14.21 -29.88 -12.33
C GLU A 32 -12.98 -30.13 -11.43
N MET A 33 -11.97 -29.24 -11.49
CA MET A 33 -10.77 -29.35 -10.65
C MET A 33 -11.05 -29.08 -9.17
N ILE A 34 -11.93 -28.12 -8.86
CA ILE A 34 -12.33 -27.80 -7.48
C ILE A 34 -13.17 -28.93 -6.88
N GLU A 35 -14.16 -29.45 -7.61
CA GLU A 35 -15.01 -30.55 -7.15
C GLU A 35 -14.17 -31.80 -6.84
N LYS A 36 -13.25 -32.16 -7.74
CA LYS A 36 -12.34 -33.29 -7.52
C LYS A 36 -11.40 -33.07 -6.33
N ALA A 37 -10.88 -31.85 -6.14
CA ALA A 37 -10.06 -31.54 -4.97
C ALA A 37 -10.86 -31.67 -3.67
N ALA A 38 -12.12 -31.23 -3.67
CA ALA A 38 -13.02 -31.35 -2.52
C ALA A 38 -13.37 -32.82 -2.19
N GLU A 39 -13.58 -33.68 -3.20
CA GLU A 39 -13.74 -35.13 -3.00
C GLU A 39 -12.52 -35.78 -2.31
N GLU A 40 -11.33 -35.25 -2.59
CA GLU A 40 -10.07 -35.69 -1.96
C GLU A 40 -9.76 -34.93 -0.65
N ASN A 41 -10.71 -34.14 -0.13
CA ASN A 41 -10.59 -33.35 1.10
C ASN A 41 -9.42 -32.33 1.08
N ARG A 42 -9.24 -31.67 -0.07
CA ARG A 42 -8.18 -30.68 -0.34
C ARG A 42 -8.75 -29.32 -0.69
N TYR A 43 -8.03 -28.26 -0.35
CA TYR A 43 -8.59 -26.90 -0.38
C TYR A 43 -7.61 -25.83 -0.88
N ASP A 44 -6.32 -26.13 -1.04
CA ASP A 44 -5.36 -25.15 -1.56
C ASP A 44 -5.32 -25.17 -3.08
N PHE A 45 -5.59 -24.02 -3.70
CA PHE A 45 -5.66 -23.94 -5.16
C PHE A 45 -4.31 -24.16 -5.85
N VAL A 46 -3.21 -23.74 -5.22
CA VAL A 46 -1.88 -23.83 -5.82
C VAL A 46 -1.29 -25.22 -5.58
N SER A 47 -1.17 -25.64 -4.33
CA SER A 47 -0.55 -26.92 -3.98
C SER A 47 -1.41 -28.11 -4.38
N ASP A 48 -2.73 -28.02 -4.15
CA ASP A 48 -3.61 -29.19 -4.31
C ASP A 48 -4.23 -29.30 -5.71
N ILE A 49 -4.27 -28.21 -6.47
CA ILE A 49 -4.82 -28.20 -7.84
C ILE A 49 -3.71 -27.90 -8.85
N LEU A 50 -3.16 -26.69 -8.89
CA LEU A 50 -2.26 -26.29 -10.00
C LEU A 50 -1.03 -27.19 -10.13
N ILE A 51 -0.32 -27.49 -9.04
CA ILE A 51 0.89 -28.31 -9.06
C ILE A 51 0.58 -29.74 -9.54
N ARG A 52 -0.53 -30.33 -9.12
CA ARG A 52 -0.91 -31.70 -9.54
C ARG A 52 -1.27 -31.78 -11.02
N TYR A 53 -1.91 -30.74 -11.54
CA TYR A 53 -2.32 -30.69 -12.94
C TYR A 53 -1.20 -30.22 -13.88
N LYS A 54 -0.01 -29.85 -13.37
CA LYS A 54 1.11 -29.35 -14.19
C LYS A 54 1.58 -30.33 -15.26
N ASP A 55 1.55 -31.63 -14.96
CA ASP A 55 1.99 -32.69 -15.87
C ASP A 55 0.84 -33.24 -16.73
N LEU A 56 -0.41 -33.06 -16.26
CA LEU A 56 -1.62 -33.51 -16.94
C LEU A 56 -2.17 -32.47 -17.94
N LYS A 57 -1.90 -31.18 -17.71
CA LYS A 57 -2.42 -30.06 -18.49
C LYS A 57 -1.27 -29.16 -18.93
N ARG A 58 -1.44 -28.52 -20.10
CA ARG A 58 -0.46 -27.54 -20.59
C ARG A 58 -0.70 -26.20 -19.89
N ILE A 59 0.14 -25.87 -18.92
CA ILE A 59 0.11 -24.58 -18.23
C ILE A 59 1.07 -23.60 -18.92
N TYR A 60 0.61 -22.36 -19.12
CA TYR A 60 1.40 -21.29 -19.73
C TYR A 60 1.42 -20.08 -18.79
N ALA A 61 2.58 -19.44 -18.71
CA ALA A 61 2.75 -18.15 -18.04
C ALA A 61 2.76 -17.02 -19.07
N TYR A 62 2.15 -15.90 -18.70
CA TYR A 62 2.35 -14.61 -19.34
C TYR A 62 3.29 -13.80 -18.43
N LYS A 63 4.48 -13.46 -18.94
CA LYS A 63 5.47 -12.70 -18.18
C LYS A 63 5.13 -11.22 -18.30
N THR A 64 5.10 -10.52 -17.17
CA THR A 64 5.02 -9.07 -17.10
C THR A 64 6.26 -8.55 -16.36
N GLU A 65 6.69 -7.35 -16.75
CA GLU A 65 7.75 -6.57 -16.08
C GLU A 65 7.16 -5.25 -15.54
N ASP A 66 5.83 -5.17 -15.50
CA ASP A 66 5.05 -4.04 -15.02
C ASP A 66 5.17 -3.88 -13.50
N TYR A 67 4.73 -2.72 -13.01
CA TYR A 67 4.75 -2.44 -11.57
C TYR A 67 3.88 -3.45 -10.80
N TRP A 68 4.53 -4.23 -9.93
CA TRP A 68 3.89 -5.18 -9.03
C TRP A 68 4.61 -5.17 -7.67
N LYS A 69 3.84 -5.09 -6.58
CA LYS A 69 4.34 -5.13 -5.21
C LYS A 69 3.47 -6.07 -4.38
N ASN A 70 4.11 -6.95 -3.62
CA ASN A 70 3.45 -7.72 -2.57
C ASN A 70 3.62 -6.96 -1.25
N ILE A 71 2.52 -6.56 -0.63
CA ILE A 71 2.55 -5.85 0.64
C ILE A 71 2.28 -6.85 1.75
N SER A 72 3.35 -7.32 2.39
CA SER A 72 3.28 -8.35 3.44
C SER A 72 3.82 -7.89 4.79
N THR A 73 4.63 -6.82 4.79
CA THR A 73 5.23 -6.23 5.98
C THR A 73 4.93 -4.74 6.09
N VAL A 74 5.18 -4.16 7.26
CA VAL A 74 5.09 -2.70 7.49
C VAL A 74 6.04 -1.95 6.58
N GLN A 75 7.25 -2.48 6.36
CA GLN A 75 8.22 -1.89 5.45
C GLN A 75 7.71 -1.91 4.00
N ASP A 76 7.15 -3.03 3.54
CA ASP A 76 6.57 -3.11 2.19
C ASP A 76 5.46 -2.08 1.99
N TYR A 77 4.60 -1.90 2.99
CA TYR A 77 3.53 -0.92 2.96
C TYR A 77 4.09 0.51 2.87
N TYR A 78 5.08 0.83 3.69
CA TYR A 78 5.74 2.13 3.69
C TYR A 78 6.39 2.39 2.33
N ASP A 79 7.26 1.49 1.86
CA ASP A 79 7.98 1.64 0.59
C ASP A 79 7.03 1.78 -0.60
N THR A 80 5.94 0.99 -0.62
CA THR A 80 4.96 1.04 -1.71
C THR A 80 4.21 2.37 -1.76
N ASN A 81 3.87 2.97 -0.61
CA ASN A 81 3.25 4.30 -0.59
C ASN A 81 4.27 5.38 -0.96
N MET A 82 5.50 5.28 -0.46
CA MET A 82 6.58 6.24 -0.73
C MET A 82 7.06 6.19 -2.19
N ASP A 83 6.92 5.05 -2.88
CA ASP A 83 7.18 4.92 -4.31
C ASP A 83 6.35 5.94 -5.13
N PHE A 84 5.16 6.33 -4.67
CA PHE A 84 4.35 7.37 -5.33
C PHE A 84 4.96 8.77 -5.26
N LEU A 85 6.01 9.00 -4.48
CA LEU A 85 6.79 10.25 -4.55
C LEU A 85 7.67 10.31 -5.80
N LYS A 86 7.93 9.17 -6.47
CA LYS A 86 8.66 9.10 -7.74
C LYS A 86 7.73 9.48 -8.90
N PRO A 87 8.11 10.46 -9.76
CA PRO A 87 7.30 10.86 -10.91
C PRO A 87 6.95 9.71 -11.87
N ASP A 88 7.90 8.81 -12.12
CA ASP A 88 7.71 7.70 -13.08
C ASP A 88 6.63 6.72 -12.62
N ILE A 89 6.56 6.43 -11.31
CA ILE A 89 5.51 5.60 -10.72
C ILE A 89 4.14 6.26 -10.88
N ARG A 90 4.04 7.57 -10.58
CA ARG A 90 2.80 8.31 -10.78
C ARG A 90 2.36 8.32 -12.25
N ASN A 91 3.31 8.56 -13.16
CA ASN A 91 3.06 8.57 -14.59
C ASN A 91 2.55 7.22 -15.09
N TYR A 92 3.11 6.12 -14.59
CA TYR A 92 2.65 4.77 -14.90
C TYR A 92 1.17 4.60 -14.55
N PHE A 93 0.76 4.98 -13.33
CA PHE A 93 -0.62 4.81 -12.88
C PHE A 93 -1.63 5.81 -13.47
N PHE A 94 -1.21 7.03 -13.83
CA PHE A 94 -2.11 8.05 -14.38
C PHE A 94 -2.27 7.99 -15.90
N LYS A 95 -1.41 7.26 -16.62
CA LYS A 95 -1.42 7.20 -18.08
C LYS A 95 -1.82 5.83 -18.64
N GLN A 96 -2.02 4.83 -17.79
CA GLN A 96 -2.40 3.49 -18.21
C GLN A 96 -3.89 3.25 -18.02
N TYR A 97 -4.51 2.69 -19.05
CA TYR A 97 -5.85 2.13 -18.99
C TYR A 97 -5.79 0.69 -18.48
N PRO A 98 -6.76 0.22 -17.66
CA PRO A 98 -7.88 0.97 -17.10
C PRO A 98 -7.49 1.86 -15.92
N ASP A 99 -8.24 2.96 -15.74
CA ASP A 99 -8.08 3.85 -14.60
C ASP A 99 -8.34 3.11 -13.27
N ILE A 100 -7.68 3.56 -12.21
CA ILE A 100 -7.92 3.06 -10.85
C ILE A 100 -9.15 3.76 -10.27
N TYR A 101 -10.25 3.04 -10.16
CA TYR A 101 -11.46 3.52 -9.49
C TYR A 101 -11.42 3.23 -7.99
N SER A 102 -11.86 4.20 -7.19
CA SER A 102 -12.05 4.09 -5.76
C SER A 102 -13.32 4.84 -5.36
N LYS A 103 -13.72 4.73 -4.09
CA LYS A 103 -14.84 5.50 -3.56
C LYS A 103 -14.55 7.00 -3.66
N ILE A 104 -15.43 7.71 -4.35
CA ILE A 104 -15.36 9.16 -4.51
C ILE A 104 -15.86 9.81 -3.22
N ASP A 105 -15.11 10.79 -2.71
CA ASP A 105 -15.51 11.65 -1.60
C ASP A 105 -15.42 13.10 -2.08
N ASP A 106 -16.49 13.88 -1.87
CA ASP A 106 -16.51 15.30 -2.19
C ASP A 106 -15.80 16.09 -1.08
N LEU A 107 -14.54 16.43 -1.31
CA LEU A 107 -13.69 17.15 -0.35
C LEU A 107 -13.18 18.46 -0.94
N PRO A 108 -13.01 19.50 -0.10
CA PRO A 108 -12.37 20.72 -0.56
C PRO A 108 -10.92 20.45 -0.98
N PRO A 109 -10.33 21.30 -1.83
CA PRO A 109 -8.89 21.22 -2.14
C PRO A 109 -8.03 21.28 -0.88
N ALA A 110 -6.82 20.73 -0.96
CA ALA A 110 -5.83 20.86 0.11
C ALA A 110 -5.50 22.35 0.34
N LYS A 111 -5.55 22.79 1.60
CA LYS A 111 -5.28 24.17 2.01
C LYS A 111 -3.87 24.29 2.56
N TYR A 112 -3.09 25.20 1.96
CA TYR A 112 -1.74 25.55 2.39
C TYR A 112 -1.78 26.96 3.00
N ASN A 113 -1.50 27.07 4.29
CA ASN A 113 -1.47 28.37 4.95
C ASN A 113 -0.10 29.06 4.77
N VAL A 114 -0.01 30.33 5.19
CA VAL A 114 1.19 31.15 4.99
C VAL A 114 2.38 30.55 5.76
N GLY A 115 3.54 30.49 5.11
CA GLY A 115 4.79 30.02 5.75
C GLY A 115 5.02 28.51 5.71
N VAL A 116 4.08 27.73 5.15
CA VAL A 116 4.27 26.29 5.00
C VAL A 116 5.38 25.96 4.00
N GLN A 117 6.06 24.83 4.24
CA GLN A 117 7.07 24.31 3.33
C GLN A 117 6.73 22.87 3.00
N VAL A 118 6.45 22.59 1.73
CA VAL A 118 6.13 21.23 1.27
C VAL A 118 7.06 20.85 0.14
N LYS A 119 7.78 19.75 0.30
CA LYS A 119 8.81 19.30 -0.64
C LYS A 119 8.72 17.79 -0.86
N ASN A 120 8.65 17.39 -2.13
CA ASN A 120 8.58 15.98 -2.53
C ASN A 120 7.51 15.19 -1.74
N SER A 121 6.31 15.76 -1.61
CA SER A 121 5.24 15.20 -0.80
C SER A 121 3.93 15.20 -1.57
N LEU A 122 3.07 14.22 -1.27
CA LEU A 122 1.72 14.15 -1.82
C LEU A 122 0.72 14.53 -0.73
N ILE A 123 -0.10 15.54 -0.99
CA ILE A 123 -1.12 16.02 -0.06
C ILE A 123 -2.50 15.81 -0.70
N SER A 124 -3.33 15.00 -0.05
CA SER A 124 -4.68 14.73 -0.51
C SER A 124 -5.67 15.84 -0.13
N SER A 125 -6.82 15.84 -0.79
CA SER A 125 -7.94 16.76 -0.54
C SER A 125 -8.47 16.69 0.90
N GLY A 126 -9.08 17.79 1.35
CA GLY A 126 -9.59 17.97 2.70
C GLY A 126 -8.53 18.31 3.75
N SER A 127 -7.24 18.27 3.39
CA SER A 127 -6.15 18.48 4.34
C SER A 127 -5.77 19.95 4.47
N ILE A 128 -5.41 20.36 5.69
CA ILE A 128 -4.96 21.72 6.03
C ILE A 128 -3.55 21.63 6.59
N ILE A 129 -2.62 22.33 5.97
CA ILE A 129 -1.20 22.31 6.33
C ILE A 129 -0.80 23.65 6.95
N ASN A 130 -0.20 23.61 8.15
CA ASN A 130 0.39 24.77 8.84
C ASN A 130 1.86 24.57 9.23
N GLY A 131 2.52 23.53 8.70
CA GLY A 131 3.90 23.16 9.06
C GLY A 131 4.77 22.80 7.86
N THR A 132 5.90 22.13 8.15
CA THR A 132 6.84 21.61 7.15
C THR A 132 6.58 20.14 6.87
N VAL A 133 6.41 19.78 5.60
CA VAL A 133 6.17 18.40 5.14
C VAL A 133 7.15 18.03 4.04
N GLU A 134 8.09 17.13 4.32
CA GLU A 134 9.12 16.70 3.38
C GLU A 134 9.09 15.19 3.16
N ASN A 135 9.21 14.74 1.91
CA ASN A 135 9.27 13.33 1.55
C ASN A 135 8.15 12.52 2.23
N SER A 136 6.90 12.97 2.13
CA SER A 136 5.81 12.36 2.91
C SER A 136 4.51 12.25 2.11
N VAL A 137 3.67 11.31 2.52
CA VAL A 137 2.34 11.10 1.91
C VAL A 137 1.28 11.42 2.95
N ILE A 138 0.46 12.43 2.68
CA ILE A 138 -0.62 12.91 3.55
C ILE A 138 -1.95 12.57 2.89
N PHE A 139 -2.71 11.69 3.55
CA PHE A 139 -4.03 11.24 3.09
C PHE A 139 -5.11 12.30 3.33
N LYS A 140 -6.38 11.95 3.08
CA LYS A 140 -7.50 12.87 3.07
C LYS A 140 -7.79 13.41 4.48
N LYS A 141 -8.26 14.65 4.56
CA LYS A 141 -8.78 15.27 5.80
C LYS A 141 -7.76 15.31 6.96
N VAL A 142 -6.48 15.48 6.65
CA VAL A 142 -5.45 15.61 7.68
C VAL A 142 -5.29 17.07 8.08
N PHE A 143 -5.30 17.35 9.37
CA PHE A 143 -4.95 18.66 9.92
C PHE A 143 -3.54 18.63 10.48
N VAL A 144 -2.67 19.50 9.97
CA VAL A 144 -1.31 19.69 10.49
C VAL A 144 -1.25 21.03 11.21
N GLY A 145 -1.01 20.99 12.53
CA GLY A 145 -0.83 22.17 13.38
C GLY A 145 0.39 23.03 13.05
N ASN A 146 0.52 24.15 13.76
CA ASN A 146 1.59 25.11 13.58
C ASN A 146 2.93 24.55 14.07
N ASN A 147 4.03 24.98 13.45
CA ASN A 147 5.40 24.57 13.82
C ASN A 147 5.62 23.04 13.80
N CYS A 148 4.77 22.30 13.08
CA CYS A 148 4.95 20.86 12.92
C CYS A 148 5.99 20.55 11.84
N THR A 149 6.76 19.49 12.05
CA THR A 149 7.68 18.95 11.03
C THR A 149 7.36 17.49 10.79
N ILE A 150 7.03 17.15 9.54
CA ILE A 150 6.72 15.79 9.09
C ILE A 150 7.71 15.41 8.01
N LYS A 151 8.46 14.33 8.22
CA LYS A 151 9.54 13.87 7.32
C LYS A 151 9.45 12.37 7.09
N ASN A 152 9.65 11.92 5.86
CA ASN A 152 9.74 10.48 5.54
C ASN A 152 8.59 9.68 6.18
N SER A 153 7.35 10.19 6.08
CA SER A 153 6.24 9.67 6.87
C SER A 153 4.96 9.57 6.06
N ILE A 154 4.09 8.66 6.50
CA ILE A 154 2.76 8.47 5.94
C ILE A 154 1.75 8.84 7.02
N ILE A 155 0.89 9.81 6.72
CA ILE A 155 -0.20 10.22 7.61
C ILE A 155 -1.50 9.78 6.97
N LEU A 156 -2.21 8.84 7.60
CA LEU A 156 -3.45 8.30 7.07
C LEU A 156 -4.65 9.24 7.25
N ASN A 157 -5.83 8.81 6.80
CA ASN A 157 -7.00 9.68 6.69
C ASN A 157 -7.45 10.23 8.05
N ASP A 158 -8.04 11.43 8.05
CA ASP A 158 -8.73 12.02 9.21
C ASP A 158 -7.85 12.25 10.45
N VAL A 159 -6.53 12.33 10.29
CA VAL A 159 -5.58 12.56 11.40
C VAL A 159 -5.51 14.03 11.79
N TYR A 160 -5.54 14.30 13.09
CA TYR A 160 -5.26 15.60 13.66
C TYR A 160 -3.87 15.62 14.30
N ILE A 161 -3.02 16.54 13.88
CA ILE A 161 -1.67 16.72 14.44
C ILE A 161 -1.63 18.07 15.16
N GLY A 162 -1.48 18.04 16.49
CA GLY A 162 -1.36 19.24 17.32
C GLY A 162 -0.06 20.00 17.09
N ASP A 163 -0.06 21.27 17.49
CA ASP A 163 1.05 22.21 17.28
C ASP A 163 2.38 21.72 17.87
N ASN A 164 3.50 22.21 17.31
CA ASN A 164 4.88 21.92 17.73
C ASN A 164 5.25 20.43 17.71
N THR A 165 4.63 19.65 16.83
CA THR A 165 4.85 18.20 16.75
C THR A 165 5.94 17.85 15.73
N TYR A 166 6.81 16.89 16.08
CA TYR A 166 7.81 16.34 15.17
C TYR A 166 7.52 14.88 14.84
N ILE A 167 7.40 14.53 13.56
CA ILE A 167 7.13 13.19 13.06
C ILE A 167 8.15 12.84 11.98
N GLU A 168 8.91 11.75 12.18
CA GLU A 168 9.91 11.27 11.22
C GLU A 168 9.93 9.74 11.14
N ASN A 169 10.01 9.17 9.93
CA ASN A 169 10.04 7.72 9.69
C ASN A 169 8.84 6.99 10.34
N CYS A 170 7.64 7.56 10.22
CA CYS A 170 6.44 7.06 10.88
C CYS A 170 5.29 6.76 9.92
N ILE A 171 4.40 5.86 10.33
CA ILE A 171 3.04 5.72 9.82
C ILE A 171 2.09 6.09 10.94
N VAL A 172 1.26 7.11 10.73
CA VAL A 172 0.22 7.51 11.70
C VAL A 172 -1.13 6.94 11.28
N GLU A 173 -1.81 6.23 12.19
CA GLU A 173 -3.06 5.53 11.91
C GLU A 173 -4.20 6.50 11.58
N SER A 174 -5.21 6.05 10.82
CA SER A 174 -6.37 6.89 10.47
C SER A 174 -7.15 7.31 11.72
N ARG A 175 -7.73 8.51 11.68
CA ARG A 175 -8.58 9.10 12.74
C ARG A 175 -7.86 9.36 14.06
N ASP A 176 -6.54 9.30 14.05
CA ASP A 176 -5.71 9.55 15.22
C ASP A 176 -5.66 11.05 15.57
N THR A 177 -5.42 11.36 16.84
CA THR A 177 -5.23 12.73 17.35
C THR A 177 -3.92 12.79 18.11
N ILE A 178 -2.88 13.26 17.41
CA ILE A 178 -1.55 13.46 17.97
C ILE A 178 -1.54 14.73 18.81
N ARG A 179 -1.18 14.61 20.08
CA ARG A 179 -1.10 15.76 21.00
C ARG A 179 -0.09 16.80 20.52
N ALA A 180 -0.33 18.05 20.91
CA ALA A 180 0.65 19.10 20.72
C ALA A 180 1.94 18.80 21.51
N ASN A 181 3.07 19.23 20.97
CA ASN A 181 4.43 18.99 21.49
C ASN A 181 4.84 17.50 21.50
N SER A 182 4.19 16.65 20.71
CA SER A 182 4.59 15.25 20.57
C SER A 182 5.84 15.11 19.70
N PHE A 183 6.65 14.09 20.02
CA PHE A 183 7.84 13.73 19.25
C PHE A 183 7.81 12.24 18.89
N HIS A 184 7.64 11.95 17.60
CA HIS A 184 7.68 10.59 17.07
C HIS A 184 8.78 10.47 16.02
N LYS A 185 9.75 9.61 16.29
CA LYS A 185 10.80 9.25 15.35
C LYS A 185 10.97 7.74 15.32
N GLY A 186 10.97 7.15 14.12
CA GLY A 186 11.45 5.80 13.90
C GLY A 186 12.98 5.80 13.84
N GLU A 187 13.63 5.10 14.79
CA GLU A 187 15.10 5.00 14.88
C GLU A 187 15.62 3.81 14.06
N ASP A 188 15.11 2.59 14.35
CA ASP A 188 15.52 1.34 13.69
C ASP A 188 14.45 0.80 12.73
N GLY A 189 13.81 1.71 11.99
CA GLY A 189 12.76 1.39 11.01
C GLY A 189 11.52 2.24 11.16
N ILE A 190 10.45 1.83 10.48
CA ILE A 190 9.20 2.59 10.44
C ILE A 190 8.39 2.39 11.72
N LYS A 191 8.14 3.49 12.44
CA LYS A 191 7.32 3.49 13.66
C LYS A 191 5.85 3.65 13.32
N ILE A 192 5.00 2.77 13.83
CA ILE A 192 3.54 2.95 13.79
C ILE A 192 3.12 3.77 15.01
N VAL A 193 2.41 4.86 14.77
CA VAL A 193 1.88 5.75 15.81
C VAL A 193 0.37 5.57 15.90
N VAL A 194 -0.09 5.29 17.12
CA VAL A 194 -1.51 5.16 17.48
C VAL A 194 -1.72 5.87 18.83
N GLU A 195 -2.31 7.07 18.82
CA GLU A 195 -2.75 7.78 20.02
C GLU A 195 -4.28 7.69 20.18
N LYS A 196 -4.76 6.80 21.04
CA LYS A 196 -6.20 6.70 21.35
C LYS A 196 -6.68 7.86 22.23
N ASN A 197 -6.68 9.07 21.68
CA ASN A 197 -7.15 10.27 22.36
C ASN A 197 -8.57 10.62 21.92
N GLU A 198 -9.35 11.20 22.84
CA GLU A 198 -10.64 11.77 22.49
C GLU A 198 -10.46 12.89 21.46
N ARG A 199 -11.26 12.83 20.40
CA ARG A 199 -11.22 13.77 19.29
C ARG A 199 -11.56 15.15 19.82
N TYR A 200 -10.68 16.14 19.64
CA TYR A 200 -11.07 17.54 19.84
C TYR A 200 -12.10 17.88 18.77
N VAL A 201 -13.37 17.96 19.18
CA VAL A 201 -14.43 18.52 18.34
C VAL A 201 -14.17 20.02 18.28
N ILE A 202 -13.72 20.50 17.12
CA ILE A 202 -13.68 21.93 16.78
C ILE A 202 -15.07 22.36 16.36
#